data_AF-A0A090V7Y2-F1
#
_entry.id   AF-A0A090V7Y2-F1
#
_cell.length_a   1.000
_cell.length_b   1.000
_cell.length_c   1.000
_cell.angle_alpha   90.00
_cell.angle_beta   90.00
_cell.angle_gamma   90.00
#
_symmetry.space_group_name_H-M   'P 1'
#
loop_
_entity.id
_entity.type
_entity.pdbx_description
1 polymer ?
#
loop_
_entity_poly.entity_id
_entity_poly.type
_entity_poly.pdbx_seq_one_letter_code
_entity_poly.pdbx_strand_id
1 'polypeptide(L)'
;MSIARGFQYAGAQNILFSLWQINDLSTAQIMESFYKNYSTSQSAYTANQASKISYIKNESINNSKKSPYYWSAFVYYGDLTEVKSQNFIIYVCIGIFIVLFIVLLAMKLKRK
;
A
#
# COMPACT_ATOMS: atom_id res chain seq x y z
N MET A 1 -16.97 8.62 -24.36
CA MET A 1 -15.63 8.39 -23.76
C MET A 1 -15.82 8.16 -22.26
N SER A 2 -15.14 7.18 -21.65
CA SER A 2 -15.16 7.03 -20.17
C SER A 2 -14.24 8.09 -19.55
N ILE A 3 -14.56 8.57 -18.34
CA ILE A 3 -13.72 9.50 -17.56
C ILE A 3 -12.29 8.96 -17.41
N ALA A 4 -12.13 7.68 -17.10
CA ALA A 4 -10.82 7.05 -16.98
C ALA A 4 -9.99 7.16 -18.27
N ARG A 5 -10.64 6.99 -19.43
CA ARG A 5 -9.97 7.19 -20.73
C ARG A 5 -9.60 8.65 -20.96
N GLY A 6 -10.44 9.60 -20.54
CA GLY A 6 -10.12 11.03 -20.63
C GLY A 6 -8.84 11.39 -19.85
N PHE A 7 -8.72 10.91 -18.62
CA PHE A 7 -7.50 11.09 -17.81
C PHE A 7 -6.29 10.38 -18.44
N GLN A 8 -6.47 9.18 -18.98
CA GLN A 8 -5.41 8.46 -19.68
C GLN A 8 -4.92 9.23 -20.92
N TYR A 9 -5.82 9.76 -21.74
CA TYR A 9 -5.48 10.59 -22.90
C TYR A 9 -4.76 11.88 -22.49
N ALA A 10 -5.08 12.42 -21.31
CA ALA A 10 -4.37 13.57 -20.74
C ALA A 10 -2.99 13.21 -20.13
N GLY A 11 -2.56 11.95 -20.22
CA GLY A 11 -1.23 11.50 -19.77
C GLY A 11 -1.19 10.89 -18.37
N ALA A 12 -2.33 10.67 -17.70
CA ALA A 12 -2.35 9.97 -16.42
C ALA A 12 -2.01 8.47 -16.62
N GLN A 13 -0.88 8.04 -16.05
CA GLN A 13 -0.37 6.67 -16.17
C GLN A 13 -1.09 5.68 -15.24
N ASN A 14 -1.48 6.16 -14.05
CA ASN A 14 -2.07 5.33 -12.99
C ASN A 14 -3.36 6.00 -12.51
N ILE A 15 -4.48 5.30 -12.64
CA ILE A 15 -5.82 5.83 -12.41
C ILE A 15 -6.58 4.85 -11.50
N LEU A 16 -7.06 5.34 -10.36
CA LEU A 16 -7.98 4.62 -9.49
C LEU A 16 -9.33 5.34 -9.52
N PHE A 17 -10.40 4.63 -9.85
CA PHE A 17 -11.74 5.21 -9.98
C PHE A 17 -12.82 4.20 -9.59
N SER A 18 -14.02 4.68 -9.26
CA SER A 18 -15.16 3.80 -9.00
C SER A 18 -15.99 3.56 -10.27
N LEU A 19 -16.52 2.35 -10.42
CA LEU A 19 -17.42 1.97 -11.52
C LEU A 19 -18.85 2.48 -11.32
N TRP A 20 -19.27 2.64 -10.07
CA TRP A 20 -20.58 3.16 -9.68
C TRP A 20 -20.44 4.09 -8.48
N GLN A 21 -21.52 4.81 -8.17
CA GLN A 21 -21.62 5.61 -6.96
C GLN A 21 -21.74 4.70 -5.74
N ILE A 22 -20.99 4.99 -4.69
CA ILE A 22 -20.93 4.18 -3.48
C ILE A 22 -21.12 5.06 -2.26
N ASN A 23 -21.45 4.46 -1.12
CA ASN A 23 -21.64 5.20 0.12
C ASN A 23 -20.32 5.83 0.62
N ASP A 24 -20.38 7.09 1.04
CA ASP A 24 -19.20 7.87 1.45
C ASP A 24 -18.43 7.24 2.62
N LEU A 25 -19.11 6.60 3.57
CA LEU A 25 -18.44 5.93 4.68
C LEU A 25 -17.59 4.76 4.18
N SER A 26 -18.13 3.95 3.27
CA SER A 26 -17.40 2.84 2.66
C SER A 26 -16.24 3.35 1.80
N THR A 27 -16.44 4.42 1.05
CA THR A 27 -15.36 5.11 0.31
C THR A 27 -14.23 5.52 1.25
N ALA A 28 -14.55 6.22 2.33
CA ALA A 28 -13.55 6.72 3.27
C ALA A 28 -12.74 5.57 3.88
N GLN A 29 -13.41 4.50 4.34
CA GLN A 29 -12.76 3.33 4.93
C GLN A 29 -11.83 2.61 3.95
N ILE A 30 -12.27 2.43 2.69
CA ILE A 30 -11.46 1.78 1.67
C ILE A 30 -10.27 2.67 1.28
N MET A 31 -10.48 3.97 1.09
CA MET A 31 -9.42 4.90 0.69
C MET A 31 -8.39 5.11 1.81
N GLU A 32 -8.80 5.15 3.07
CA GLU A 32 -7.88 5.17 4.21
C GLU A 32 -6.95 3.95 4.19
N SER A 33 -7.54 2.75 4.06
CA SER A 33 -6.77 1.51 3.95
C SER A 33 -5.90 1.49 2.68
N PHE A 34 -6.40 2.01 1.56
CA PHE A 34 -5.65 2.13 0.31
C PHE A 34 -4.38 2.98 0.51
N TYR A 35 -4.51 4.20 1.02
CA TYR A 35 -3.34 5.08 1.22
C TYR A 35 -2.35 4.51 2.22
N LYS A 36 -2.83 3.85 3.29
CA LYS A 36 -1.96 3.14 4.23
C LYS A 36 -1.15 2.06 3.52
N ASN A 37 -1.77 1.20 2.72
CA ASN A 37 -1.07 0.15 1.97
C ASN A 37 -0.20 0.70 0.83
N TYR A 38 -0.60 1.82 0.22
CA TYR A 38 0.17 2.45 -0.85
C TYR A 38 1.47 3.05 -0.31
N SER A 39 1.44 3.69 0.87
CA SER A 39 2.64 4.25 1.49
C SER A 39 3.73 3.21 1.76
N THR A 40 3.36 1.97 2.06
CA THR A 40 4.28 0.88 2.34
C THR A 40 4.70 0.11 1.09
N SER A 41 3.74 -0.22 0.23
CA SER A 41 4.01 -1.05 -0.97
C SER A 41 4.51 -0.26 -2.17
N GLN A 42 4.22 1.04 -2.22
CA GLN A 42 4.41 1.92 -3.38
C GLN A 42 3.79 1.36 -4.67
N SER A 43 2.78 0.49 -4.55
CA SER A 43 2.08 -0.13 -5.67
C SER A 43 0.58 0.06 -5.51
N ALA A 44 -0.01 0.84 -6.41
CA ALA A 44 -1.45 1.14 -6.37
C ALA A 44 -2.29 -0.10 -6.67
N TYR A 45 -1.78 -1.01 -7.51
CA TYR A 45 -2.40 -2.31 -7.78
C TYR A 45 -2.55 -3.14 -6.49
N THR A 46 -1.46 -3.33 -5.75
CA THR A 46 -1.48 -4.15 -4.53
C THR A 46 -2.22 -3.43 -3.39
N ALA A 47 -2.07 -2.11 -3.27
CA ALA A 47 -2.80 -1.32 -2.29
C ALA A 47 -4.32 -1.38 -2.51
N ASN A 48 -4.79 -1.35 -3.77
CA ASN A 48 -6.21 -1.51 -4.09
C ASN A 48 -6.72 -2.89 -3.65
N GLN A 49 -6.00 -3.96 -3.99
CA GLN A 49 -6.36 -5.32 -3.55
C GLN A 49 -6.38 -5.45 -2.02
N ALA A 50 -5.33 -4.96 -1.35
CA ALA A 50 -5.21 -5.03 0.11
C ALA A 50 -6.34 -4.24 0.81
N SER A 51 -6.70 -3.07 0.30
CA SER A 51 -7.77 -2.25 0.87
C SER A 51 -9.15 -2.95 0.81
N LYS A 52 -9.44 -3.62 -0.31
CA LYS A 52 -10.67 -4.42 -0.47
C LYS A 52 -10.72 -5.60 0.51
N ILE A 53 -9.62 -6.33 0.63
CA ILE A 53 -9.50 -7.44 1.58
C ILE A 53 -9.65 -6.93 3.01
N SER A 54 -9.01 -5.82 3.35
CA SER A 54 -9.12 -5.16 4.65
C SER A 54 -10.56 -4.78 4.97
N TYR A 55 -11.31 -4.26 4.00
CA TYR A 55 -12.72 -3.92 4.17
C TYR A 55 -13.58 -5.15 4.48
N ILE A 56 -13.41 -6.24 3.72
CA ILE A 56 -14.15 -7.49 3.91
C ILE A 56 -13.81 -8.13 5.27
N LYS A 57 -12.54 -8.10 5.67
CA LYS A 57 -12.07 -8.70 6.92
C LYS A 57 -12.36 -7.85 8.16
N ASN A 58 -12.75 -6.58 8.01
CA ASN A 58 -13.03 -5.73 9.14
C ASN A 58 -14.28 -6.23 9.92
N GLU A 59 -14.09 -6.55 11.19
CA GLU A 59 -15.15 -7.04 12.10
C GLU A 59 -16.10 -5.93 12.52
N SER A 60 -15.65 -4.66 12.52
CA SER A 60 -16.51 -3.51 12.85
C SER A 60 -17.54 -3.20 11.75
N ILE A 61 -17.40 -3.81 10.56
CA ILE A 61 -18.30 -3.63 9.43
C ILE A 61 -19.34 -4.75 9.46
N ASN A 62 -20.62 -4.36 9.54
CA ASN A 62 -21.73 -5.30 9.50
C ASN A 62 -21.73 -6.12 8.19
N ASN A 63 -22.04 -7.41 8.26
CA ASN A 63 -22.08 -8.30 7.10
C ASN A 63 -22.96 -7.79 5.94
N SER A 64 -24.05 -7.08 6.22
CA SER A 64 -24.88 -6.44 5.20
C SER A 64 -24.10 -5.45 4.32
N LYS A 65 -23.06 -4.81 4.86
CA LYS A 65 -22.17 -3.89 4.15
C LYS A 65 -20.96 -4.57 3.50
N LYS A 66 -20.81 -5.90 3.62
CA LYS A 66 -19.74 -6.67 2.96
C LYS A 66 -20.12 -7.16 1.56
N SER A 67 -21.32 -6.84 1.10
CA SER A 67 -21.74 -7.05 -0.29
C SER A 67 -20.72 -6.45 -1.27
N PRO A 68 -20.45 -7.10 -2.43
CA PRO A 68 -19.59 -6.57 -3.47
C PRO A 68 -19.90 -5.12 -3.85
N TYR A 69 -21.17 -4.71 -3.77
CA TYR A 69 -21.59 -3.32 -3.98
C TYR A 69 -20.69 -2.29 -3.27
N TYR A 70 -20.17 -2.59 -2.07
CA TYR A 70 -19.38 -1.67 -1.26
C TYR A 70 -17.88 -1.70 -1.49
N TRP A 71 -17.28 -2.82 -1.92
CA TRP A 71 -15.81 -2.92 -2.03
C TRP A 71 -15.34 -3.14 -3.46
N SER A 72 -16.17 -3.68 -4.35
CA SER A 72 -15.75 -4.02 -5.71
C SER A 72 -15.82 -2.83 -6.67
N ALA A 73 -16.35 -1.67 -6.22
CA ALA A 73 -16.51 -0.49 -7.06
C ALA A 73 -15.19 0.07 -7.58
N PHE A 74 -14.13 0.06 -6.77
CA PHE A 74 -12.85 0.69 -7.12
C PHE A 74 -12.03 -0.18 -8.08
N VAL A 75 -11.73 0.34 -9.25
CA VAL A 75 -10.90 -0.30 -10.28
C VAL A 75 -9.65 0.53 -10.51
N TYR A 76 -8.54 -0.17 -10.64
CA TYR A 76 -7.25 0.40 -10.96
C TYR A 76 -6.95 0.16 -12.44
N TYR A 77 -6.49 1.20 -13.12
CA TYR A 77 -6.05 1.18 -14.50
C TYR A 77 -4.67 1.83 -14.59
N GLY A 78 -3.67 1.07 -14.98
CA GLY A 78 -2.26 1.49 -14.99
C GLY A 78 -1.34 0.28 -14.93
N ASP A 79 -0.07 0.53 -14.67
CA ASP A 79 0.94 -0.53 -14.67
C ASP A 79 0.86 -1.40 -13.41
N LEU A 80 1.16 -2.68 -13.59
CA LEU A 80 1.29 -3.65 -12.50
C LEU A 80 2.66 -3.47 -11.85
N THR A 81 2.75 -2.50 -10.96
CA THR A 81 3.98 -2.20 -10.22
C THR A 81 4.25 -3.27 -9.15
N GLU A 82 5.48 -3.78 -9.13
CA GLU A 82 5.95 -4.64 -8.04
C GLU A 82 5.96 -3.89 -6.71
N VAL A 83 5.78 -4.63 -5.61
CA VAL A 83 5.87 -4.06 -4.26
C VAL A 83 7.32 -3.62 -4.04
N LYS A 84 7.56 -2.31 -3.94
CA LYS A 84 8.89 -1.84 -3.54
C LYS A 84 9.07 -2.15 -2.05
N SER A 85 10.02 -3.04 -1.76
CA SER A 85 10.44 -3.33 -0.39
C SER A 85 10.93 -2.05 0.29
N GLN A 86 10.24 -1.66 1.36
CA GLN A 86 10.60 -0.50 2.15
C GLN A 86 11.90 -0.79 2.92
N ASN A 87 12.98 -0.10 2.55
CA ASN A 87 14.22 0.15 3.32
C ASN A 87 14.88 -1.05 4.04
N PHE A 88 14.64 -2.30 3.64
CA PHE A 88 15.31 -3.48 4.20
C PHE A 88 16.84 -3.33 4.16
N ILE A 89 17.36 -2.80 3.06
CA ILE A 89 18.79 -2.54 2.86
C ILE A 89 19.33 -1.57 3.93
N ILE A 90 18.58 -0.53 4.29
CA ILE A 90 19.01 0.45 5.30
C ILE A 90 19.11 -0.20 6.69
N TYR A 91 18.13 -1.02 7.06
CA TYR A 91 18.18 -1.75 8.33
C TYR A 91 19.35 -2.74 8.40
N VAL A 92 19.63 -3.45 7.29
CA VAL A 92 20.79 -4.35 7.19
C VAL A 92 22.10 -3.57 7.31
N CYS A 93 22.25 -2.44 6.62
CA CYS A 93 23.44 -1.59 6.72
C CYS A 93 23.66 -1.06 8.15
N ILE A 94 22.61 -0.62 8.84
CA ILE A 94 22.69 -0.18 10.24
C ILE A 94 23.14 -1.35 11.13
N GLY A 95 22.59 -2.54 10.94
CA GLY A 95 22.99 -3.75 11.66
C GLY A 95 24.48 -4.09 11.48
N ILE A 96 24.98 -4.05 10.25
CA ILE A 96 26.41 -4.30 9.94
C ILE A 96 27.30 -3.25 10.61
N PHE A 97 26.90 -1.98 10.59
CA PHE A 97 27.66 -0.89 11.19
C PHE A 97 27.77 -1.04 12.72
N ILE A 98 26.67 -1.43 13.37
CA ILE A 98 26.63 -1.70 14.83
C ILE A 98 27.56 -2.87 15.17
N VAL A 99 27.51 -3.97 14.40
CA VAL A 99 28.38 -5.14 14.63
C VAL A 99 29.85 -4.77 14.48
N LEU A 100 30.22 -4.02 13.43
CA LEU A 100 31.60 -3.54 13.24
C LEU A 100 32.08 -2.66 14.41
N PHE A 101 31.21 -1.77 14.90
CA PHE A 101 31.53 -0.91 16.03
C PHE A 101 31.78 -1.71 17.33
N ILE A 102 30.96 -2.73 17.60
CA ILE A 102 31.12 -3.63 18.74
C ILE A 102 32.44 -4.42 18.64
N VAL A 103 32.75 -4.94 17.44
CA VAL A 103 33.99 -5.70 17.21
C VAL A 103 35.22 -4.80 17.41
N LEU A 104 35.19 -3.56 16.91
CA LEU A 104 36.26 -2.58 17.15
C LEU A 104 36.45 -2.26 18.63
N LEU A 105 35.36 -2.07 19.39
CA LEU A 105 35.43 -1.86 20.84
C LEU A 105 36.01 -3.07 21.57
N ALA A 106 35.57 -4.29 21.23
CA ALA A 106 36.09 -5.52 21.82
C ALA A 106 37.59 -5.73 21.51
N MET A 107 38.03 -5.41 20.29
CA MET A 107 39.45 -5.43 19.92
C MET A 107 40.27 -4.40 20.71
N LYS A 108 39.72 -3.20 20.99
CA LYS A 108 40.39 -2.21 21.84
C LYS A 108 40.48 -2.63 23.31
N LEU A 109 39.48 -3.34 23.83
CA LEU A 109 39.44 -3.84 25.20
C LEU A 109 40.43 -5.00 25.44
N LYS A 110 40.64 -5.89 24.45
CA LYS A 110 41.63 -6.98 24.53
C LYS A 110 43.09 -6.53 24.40
N ARG A 111 43.33 -5.32 23.90
CA ARG A 111 44.68 -4.77 23.64
C ARG A 111 45.25 -3.97 24.82
N LYS A 112 44.52 -3.90 25.93
CA LYS A 112 44.87 -3.20 27.16
C LYS A 112 45.00 -4.21 28.29
#